data_AF-A0A7J8YUA4-F1
#
_entry.id   AF-A0A7J8YUA4-F1
#
_cell.length_a   1.000
_cell.length_b   1.000
_cell.length_c   1.000
_cell.angle_alpha   90.00
_cell.angle_beta   90.00
_cell.angle_gamma   90.00
#
_symmetry.space_group_name_H-M   'P 1'
#
loop_
_entity.id
_entity.type
_entity.pdbx_description
1 polymer ?
#
loop_
_entity_poly.entity_id
_entity_poly.type
_entity_poly.pdbx_seq_one_letter_code
_entity_poly.pdbx_strand_id
1 'polypeptide(L)' 'MGLPCVPEAFLTIFKTWSISNKSCGELVLLGKVCHSALGTRALENPLFKDLNPATIIARSI' A
#
# COMPACT_ATOMS: atom_id res chain seq x y z
N MET A 1 9.11 9.34 7.19
CA MET A 1 8.20 9.96 6.19
C MET A 1 7.68 8.86 5.28
N GLY A 2 6.41 8.47 5.43
CA GLY A 2 5.82 7.40 4.62
C GLY A 2 5.56 7.88 3.18
N LEU A 3 5.73 6.98 2.20
CA LEU A 3 5.45 7.24 0.80
C LEU A 3 3.95 7.62 0.62
N PRO A 4 3.59 8.71 -0.08
CA PRO A 4 2.20 9.10 -0.31
C PRO A 4 1.53 8.18 -1.36
N CYS A 5 1.19 6.99 -0.90
CA CYS A 5 0.67 5.87 -1.68
C CYS A 5 -0.48 6.16 -2.65
N VAL A 6 -1.40 7.06 -2.30
CA VAL A 6 -2.53 7.41 -3.17
C VAL A 6 -2.03 8.24 -4.37
N PRO A 7 -1.27 9.35 -4.17
CA PRO A 7 -0.57 10.05 -5.24
C PRO A 7 0.34 9.17 -6.12
N GLU A 8 1.18 8.30 -5.56
CA GLU A 8 2.04 7.43 -6.36
C GLU A 8 1.22 6.47 -7.24
N ALA A 9 0.17 5.85 -6.69
CA ALA A 9 -0.68 4.94 -7.47
C ALA A 9 -1.43 5.67 -8.57
N PHE A 10 -1.92 6.87 -8.28
CA PHE A 10 -2.57 7.72 -9.27
C PHE A 10 -1.61 8.09 -10.39
N LEU A 11 -0.37 8.49 -10.08
CA LEU A 11 0.63 8.86 -11.08
C LEU A 11 1.06 7.66 -11.94
N THR A 12 1.30 6.48 -11.37
CA THR A 12 1.69 5.30 -12.16
C THR A 12 0.58 4.85 -13.12
N ILE A 13 -0.70 4.96 -12.71
CA ILE A 13 -1.84 4.52 -13.54
C ILE A 13 -2.23 5.59 -14.57
N PHE A 14 -2.52 6.81 -14.11
CA PHE A 14 -3.19 7.83 -14.92
C PHE A 14 -2.23 8.64 -15.78
N LYS A 15 -0.94 8.74 -15.41
CA LYS A 15 0.06 9.47 -16.22
C LYS A 15 0.37 8.77 -17.55
N THR A 16 0.13 7.45 -17.62
CA THR A 16 0.35 6.62 -18.82
C THR A 16 -0.93 6.29 -19.59
N TRP A 17 -2.10 6.76 -19.14
CA TRP A 17 -3.44 6.71 -19.77
C TRP A 17 -3.92 5.37 -20.35
N SER A 18 -3.20 4.26 -20.16
CA SER A 18 -3.64 2.95 -20.63
C SER A 18 -3.44 1.91 -19.53
N ILE A 19 -4.55 1.28 -19.15
CA ILE A 19 -4.52 0.11 -18.28
C ILE A 19 -4.12 -1.07 -19.17
N SER A 20 -2.85 -1.46 -19.08
CA SER A 20 -2.27 -2.65 -19.66
C SER A 20 -2.05 -3.72 -18.59
N ASN A 21 -1.86 -4.98 -18.98
CA ASN A 21 -1.46 -6.04 -18.03
C ASN A 21 -0.18 -5.68 -17.26
N LYS A 22 0.73 -4.92 -17.89
CA LYS A 22 1.93 -4.39 -17.24
C LYS A 22 1.58 -3.40 -16.13
N SER A 23 0.71 -2.42 -16.40
CA SER A 23 0.28 -1.47 -15.36
C SER A 23 -0.57 -2.14 -14.28
N CYS A 24 -1.29 -3.23 -14.58
CA CYS A 24 -1.96 -4.05 -13.56
C CYS A 24 -0.95 -4.72 -12.62
N GLY A 25 0.15 -5.27 -13.16
CA GLY A 25 1.23 -5.84 -12.35
C GLY A 25 1.93 -4.79 -11.48
N GLU A 26 2.21 -3.61 -12.04
CA GLU A 26 2.77 -2.47 -11.31
C GLU A 26 1.82 -1.99 -10.20
N LEU A 27 0.50 -1.99 -10.46
CA LEU A 27 -0.51 -1.63 -9.47
C LEU A 27 -0.59 -2.62 -8.31
N VAL A 28 -0.53 -3.92 -8.60
CA VAL A 28 -0.51 -4.96 -7.55
C VAL A 28 0.75 -4.82 -6.69
N LEU A 29 1.91 -4.56 -7.31
CA LEU A 29 3.16 -4.35 -6.59
C LEU A 29 3.09 -3.12 -5.69
N LEU A 30 2.59 -2.00 -6.23
CA LEU A 30 2.45 -0.76 -5.49
C LEU A 30 1.41 -0.86 -4.38
N GLY A 31 0.30 -1.56 -4.63
CA GLY A 31 -0.70 -1.87 -3.62
C GLY A 31 -0.12 -2.62 -2.43
N LYS A 32 0.75 -3.61 -2.65
CA LYS A 32 1.45 -4.33 -1.56
C LYS A 32 2.37 -3.44 -0.74
N VAL A 33 3.16 -2.58 -1.41
CA VAL A 33 4.04 -1.61 -0.73
C VAL A 33 3.21 -0.67 0.12
N CYS A 34 2.11 -0.16 -0.43
CA CYS A 34 1.26 0.81 0.21
C CYS A 34 0.43 0.24 1.35
N HIS A 35 -0.08 -0.97 1.18
CA HIS A 35 -0.73 -1.71 2.25
C HIS A 35 0.23 -1.91 3.44
N SER A 36 1.46 -2.36 3.17
CA SER A 36 2.47 -2.59 4.23
C SER A 36 2.85 -1.30 4.94
N ALA A 37 3.06 -0.21 4.20
CA ALA A 37 3.36 1.10 4.77
C ALA A 37 2.22 1.63 5.64
N LEU A 38 0.97 1.47 5.20
CA LEU A 38 -0.21 1.88 5.96
C LEU A 38 -0.38 1.03 7.22
N GLY A 39 -0.21 -0.29 7.13
CA GLY A 39 -0.27 -1.19 8.28
C GLY A 39 0.77 -0.87 9.34
N THR A 40 2.03 -0.66 8.94
CA THR A 40 3.10 -0.23 9.84
C THR A 40 2.79 1.11 10.50
N ARG A 41 2.32 2.10 9.72
CA ARG A 41 1.95 3.42 10.26
C ARG A 41 0.76 3.35 11.21
N ALA A 42 -0.21 2.47 10.96
CA ALA A 42 -1.33 2.27 11.86
C ALA A 42 -0.85 1.75 13.22
N LEU A 43 0.11 0.82 13.24
CA LEU A 43 0.68 0.26 14.47
C LEU A 43 1.49 1.26 15.31
N GLU A 44 1.97 2.35 14.71
CA GLU A 44 2.61 3.45 15.45
C GLU A 44 1.61 4.20 16.35
N ASN A 45 0.30 4.12 16.06
CA ASN A 45 -0.72 4.75 16.90
C ASN A 45 -0.96 3.88 18.16
N PRO A 46 -0.91 4.49 19.38
CA PRO A 46 -1.12 3.78 20.64
C PRO A 46 -2.42 2.98 20.74
N LEU A 47 -3.44 3.33 19.96
CA LEU A 47 -4.71 2.59 19.89
C LEU A 47 -4.55 1.17 19.32
N PHE A 48 -3.51 0.94 18.53
CA PHE A 48 -3.26 -0.34 17.84
C PHE A 48 -2.03 -1.07 18.38
N LYS A 49 -1.43 -0.58 19.48
CA LYS A 49 -0.17 -1.09 20.06
C LYS A 49 -0.21 -2.57 20.47
N ASP A 50 -1.39 -3.08 20.79
CA ASP A 50 -1.59 -4.45 21.27
C ASP A 50 -1.90 -5.42 20.11
N LEU A 51 -2.01 -4.92 18.88
CA LEU A 51 -2.28 -5.75 17.71
C LEU A 51 -0.97 -6.32 17.16
N ASN A 52 -0.96 -7.62 16.88
CA ASN A 52 0.20 -8.28 16.27
C ASN A 52 0.45 -7.73 14.86
N PRO A 53 1.63 -7.12 14.59
CA PRO A 53 1.96 -6.61 13.27
C PRO A 53 1.87 -7.66 12.17
N ALA A 54 2.32 -8.89 12.46
CA ALA A 54 2.30 -9.98 11.49
C ALA A 54 0.87 -10.39 11.11
N THR A 55 -0.08 -10.33 12.05
CA THR A 55 -1.48 -10.68 11.77
C THR A 55 -2.19 -9.63 10.92
N ILE A 56 -1.91 -8.34 11.15
CA ILE A 56 -2.51 -7.25 10.36
C ILE A 56 -1.94 -7.22 8.94
N ILE A 57 -0.63 -7.40 8.80
CA ILE A 57 0.02 -7.38 7.49
C ILE A 57 -0.38 -8.62 6.66
N ALA A 58 -0.53 -9.79 7.31
CA ALA A 58 -0.86 -11.04 6.62
C ALA A 58 -2.33 -11.17 6.19
N ARG A 59 -3.28 -10.49 6.85
CA ARG A 59 -4.72 -10.61 6.55
C ARG A 59 -5.19 -9.88 5.29
N SER A 60 -4.28 -9.22 4.58
CA SER A 60 -4.64 -8.17 3.63
C SER A 60 -4.02 -8.37 2.24
N ILE A 61 -3.78 -9.62 1.85
CA ILE A 61 -3.33 -10.01 0.52
C ILE A 61 -4.40 -10.90 -0.13
#